data_AF-A0A662SU73-F1
#
_entry.id   AF-A0A662SU73-F1
#
_cell.length_a   1.000
_cell.length_b   1.000
_cell.length_c   1.000
_cell.angle_alpha   90.00
_cell.angle_beta   90.00
_cell.angle_gamma   90.00
#
_symmetry.space_group_name_H-M   'P 1'
#
loop_
_entity.id
_entity.type
_entity.pdbx_description
1 polymer ?
#
loop_
_entity_poly.entity_id
_entity_poly.type
_entity_poly.pdbx_seq_one_letter_code
_entity_poly.pdbx_strand_id
1 'polypeptide(L)'
;MVEMVSVEVSAYIARITKARDLSRAVRELVALELYREGLISLGKAAEIAGLSIWEMMELMASKRVPIWYSPEDLEEDVRVLEEAMGE
;
A
#
# COMPACT_ATOMS: atom_id res chain seq x y z
N MET A 1 -7.24 -19.66 4.14
CA MET A 1 -6.80 -19.43 5.53
C MET A 1 -5.46 -18.73 5.45
N VAL A 2 -5.32 -17.57 6.08
CA VAL A 2 -4.01 -16.90 6.17
C VAL A 2 -3.26 -17.56 7.32
N GLU A 3 -2.10 -18.13 7.05
CA GLU A 3 -1.22 -18.67 8.07
C GLU A 3 -0.52 -17.52 8.79
N MET A 4 -0.65 -17.45 10.11
CA MET A 4 -0.05 -16.39 10.92
C MET A 4 1.28 -16.87 11.48
N VAL A 5 2.33 -16.11 11.25
CA VAL A 5 3.65 -16.32 11.84
C VAL A 5 3.96 -15.18 12.82
N SER A 6 4.72 -15.50 13.87
CA SER A 6 5.24 -14.50 14.80
C SER A 6 6.68 -14.15 14.46
N VAL A 7 7.02 -12.87 14.58
CA VAL A 7 8.37 -12.37 14.35
C VAL A 7 8.81 -11.53 15.55
N GLU A 8 10.02 -11.77 16.03
CA GLU A 8 10.63 -10.93 17.05
C GLU A 8 11.19 -9.67 16.40
N VAL A 9 10.84 -8.51 16.95
CA VAL A 9 11.32 -7.21 16.47
C VAL A 9 11.90 -6.41 17.61
N SER A 10 12.86 -5.53 17.30
CA SER A 10 13.44 -4.64 18.30
C SER A 10 12.40 -3.68 18.84
N ALA A 11 12.31 -3.56 20.16
CA ALA A 11 11.47 -2.55 20.83
C ALA A 11 11.84 -1.11 20.44
N TYR A 12 13.03 -0.90 19.86
CA TYR A 12 13.44 0.40 19.32
C TYR A 12 12.54 0.87 18.17
N ILE A 13 11.94 -0.06 17.40
CA ILE A 13 11.03 0.27 16.29
C ILE A 13 9.83 1.06 16.81
N ALA A 14 9.23 0.65 17.94
CA ALA A 14 8.10 1.38 18.54
C ALA A 14 8.45 2.83 18.89
N ARG A 15 9.70 3.09 19.28
CA ARG A 15 10.17 4.45 19.61
C ARG A 15 10.30 5.32 18.36
N ILE A 16 10.86 4.76 17.27
CA ILE A 16 11.01 5.47 16.00
C ILE A 16 9.64 5.76 15.38
N THR A 17 8.76 4.77 15.34
CA THR A 17 7.42 4.89 14.74
C THR A 17 6.45 5.65 15.64
N LYS A 18 6.78 5.82 16.92
CA LYS A 18 5.87 6.33 17.97
C LYS A 18 4.55 5.55 18.02
N ALA A 19 4.60 4.26 17.65
CA ALA A 19 3.41 3.43 17.55
C ALA A 19 2.91 3.02 18.94
N ARG A 20 1.60 3.19 19.17
CA ARG A 20 0.91 2.63 20.34
C ARG A 20 0.69 1.12 20.21
N ASP A 21 0.51 0.66 18.98
CA ASP A 21 0.41 -0.75 18.59
C ASP A 21 1.56 -1.06 17.62
N LEU A 22 2.59 -1.73 18.13
CA LEU A 22 3.77 -2.09 17.33
C LEU A 22 3.45 -3.16 16.28
N SER A 23 2.56 -4.10 16.60
CA SER A 23 2.19 -5.17 15.67
C SER A 23 1.51 -4.59 14.43
N ARG A 24 0.54 -3.69 14.64
CA ARG A 24 -0.11 -2.96 13.54
C ARG A 24 0.90 -2.14 12.74
N ALA A 25 1.75 -1.35 13.40
CA ALA A 25 2.72 -0.50 12.71
C ALA A 25 3.70 -1.32 11.86
N VAL A 26 4.16 -2.47 12.35
CA VAL A 26 5.03 -3.37 11.58
C VAL A 26 4.30 -3.95 10.37
N ARG A 27 3.05 -4.40 10.52
CA ARG A 27 2.25 -4.91 9.39
C ARG A 27 2.04 -3.85 8.31
N GLU A 28 1.68 -2.63 8.71
CA GLU A 28 1.51 -1.49 7.80
C GLU A 28 2.82 -1.15 7.07
N LEU A 29 3.96 -1.09 7.76
CA LEU A 29 5.26 -0.82 7.15
C LEU A 29 5.67 -1.91 6.16
N VAL A 30 5.46 -3.19 6.49
CA VAL A 30 5.78 -4.31 5.59
C VAL A 30 4.87 -4.30 4.37
N ALA A 31 3.56 -4.14 4.55
CA ALA A 31 2.61 -4.06 3.45
C ALA A 31 2.94 -2.92 2.48
N LEU A 32 3.29 -1.75 3.03
CA LEU A 32 3.66 -0.58 2.25
C LEU A 32 4.95 -0.81 1.45
N GLU A 33 5.96 -1.44 2.05
CA GLU A 33 7.23 -1.71 1.38
C GLU A 33 7.07 -2.74 0.26
N LEU A 34 6.32 -3.82 0.50
CA LEU A 34 6.01 -4.82 -0.53
C LEU A 34 5.25 -4.20 -1.73
N TYR A 35 4.32 -3.27 -1.46
CA TYR A 35 3.65 -2.52 -2.52
C TYR A 35 4.63 -1.61 -3.25
N ARG A 36 5.50 -0.90 -2.52
CA ARG A 36 6.52 0.00 -3.08
C ARG A 36 7.52 -0.72 -3.98
N GLU A 37 7.80 -1.99 -3.71
CA GLU A 37 8.64 -2.84 -4.58
C GLU A 37 7.86 -3.47 -5.75
N GLY A 38 6.55 -3.24 -5.85
CA GLY A 38 5.69 -3.81 -6.89
C GLY A 38 5.43 -5.31 -6.72
N LEU A 39 5.74 -5.88 -5.56
CA LEU A 39 5.59 -7.32 -5.29
C LEU A 39 4.14 -7.72 -5.02
N ILE A 40 3.32 -6.77 -4.58
CA ILE A 40 1.90 -6.99 -4.27
C ILE A 40 1.03 -5.85 -4.79
N SER A 41 -0.23 -6.14 -5.06
CA SER A 41 -1.23 -5.13 -5.43
C SER A 41 -1.67 -4.29 -4.23
N LEU A 42 -2.30 -3.14 -4.50
CA LEU A 42 -2.89 -2.27 -3.47
C LEU A 42 -3.87 -3.03 -2.56
N GLY A 43 -4.75 -3.84 -3.16
CA GLY A 43 -5.72 -4.64 -2.40
C GLY A 43 -5.05 -5.64 -1.47
N LYS A 44 -3.95 -6.27 -1.92
CA LYS A 44 -3.18 -7.20 -1.09
C LYS A 44 -2.43 -6.50 0.04
N ALA A 45 -1.91 -5.31 -0.22
CA ALA A 45 -1.28 -4.48 0.80
C ALA A 45 -2.30 -4.07 1.88
N ALA A 46 -3.51 -3.67 1.48
CA ALA A 46 -4.60 -3.36 2.40
C ALA A 46 -4.99 -4.59 3.26
N GLU A 47 -5.11 -5.77 2.65
CA GLU A 47 -5.39 -7.04 3.34
C GLU A 47 -4.33 -7.33 4.42
N ILE A 48 -3.03 -7.24 4.08
CA ILE A 48 -1.92 -7.51 5.02
C ILE A 48 -1.90 -6.48 6.16
N ALA A 49 -2.10 -5.20 5.85
CA ALA A 49 -2.17 -4.13 6.83
C ALA A 49 -3.41 -4.26 7.74
N GLY A 50 -4.44 -5.00 7.32
CA GLY A 50 -5.74 -5.07 8.00
C GLY A 50 -6.49 -3.75 7.90
N LEU A 51 -6.37 -3.09 6.75
CA LEU A 51 -6.99 -1.81 6.41
C LEU A 51 -7.98 -2.01 5.27
N SER A 52 -8.97 -1.12 5.16
CA SER A 52 -9.68 -0.94 3.92
C SER A 52 -8.76 -0.39 2.83
N ILE A 53 -9.16 -0.52 1.55
CA ILE A 53 -8.40 0.06 0.44
C ILE A 53 -8.24 1.58 0.62
N TRP A 54 -9.28 2.27 1.09
CA TRP A 54 -9.23 3.71 1.34
C TRP A 54 -8.21 4.09 2.43
N GLU A 55 -8.23 3.38 3.56
CA GLU A 55 -7.24 3.60 4.62
C GLU A 55 -5.81 3.29 4.16
N MET A 56 -5.63 2.29 3.29
CA MET A 56 -4.33 2.00 2.68
C MET A 56 -3.87 3.13 1.76
N MET A 57 -4.76 3.71 0.95
CA MET A 57 -4.45 4.87 0.12
C MET A 57 -4.10 6.10 0.95
N GLU A 58 -4.80 6.35 2.07
CA GLU A 58 -4.45 7.41 3.02
C GLU A 58 -3.07 7.18 3.64
N LEU A 59 -2.76 5.93 4.03
CA LEU A 59 -1.45 5.55 4.54
C LEU A 59 -0.36 5.81 3.50
N MET A 60 -0.55 5.38 2.25
CA MET A 60 0.37 5.62 1.14
C MET A 60 0.62 7.11 0.92
N ALA A 61 -0.45 7.92 0.90
CA ALA A 61 -0.36 9.37 0.77
C ALA A 61 0.46 10.00 1.91
N SER A 62 0.20 9.59 3.16
CA SER A 62 0.93 10.09 4.33
C SER A 62 2.43 9.74 4.31
N LYS A 63 2.78 8.63 3.66
CA LYS A 63 4.16 8.13 3.53
C LYS A 63 4.80 8.50 2.20
N ARG A 64 4.10 9.25 1.33
CA ARG A 64 4.55 9.65 -0.01
C ARG A 64 4.93 8.45 -0.88
N VAL A 65 4.18 7.37 -0.76
CA VAL A 65 4.29 6.22 -1.67
C VAL A 65 3.35 6.49 -2.84
N PRO A 66 3.88 6.70 -4.05
CA PRO A 66 3.06 6.97 -5.22
C PRO A 66 2.23 5.75 -5.57
N ILE A 67 1.08 5.99 -6.20
CA ILE A 67 0.36 4.92 -6.88
C ILE A 67 1.20 4.53 -8.09
N TRP A 68 1.41 3.23 -8.28
CA TRP A 68 1.97 2.71 -9.52
C TRP A 68 1.01 3.06 -10.66
N TYR A 69 1.42 4.04 -11.45
CA TYR A 69 0.74 4.50 -12.65
C TYR A 69 1.79 4.59 -13.74
N SER A 70 1.71 3.67 -14.68
CA SER A 70 2.65 3.54 -15.77
C SER A 70 2.29 4.51 -16.92
N PRO A 71 3.25 4.85 -17.80
CA PRO A 71 2.94 5.53 -19.05
C PRO A 71 1.87 4.81 -19.86
N GLU A 72 1.85 3.48 -19.85
CA GLU A 72 0.87 2.65 -20.54
C GLU A 72 -0.53 2.83 -19.95
N ASP A 73 -0.66 2.91 -18.62
CA ASP A 73 -1.94 3.22 -17.94
C ASP A 73 -2.45 4.61 -18.36
N LEU A 74 -1.54 5.60 -18.46
CA LEU A 74 -1.87 6.94 -18.93
C LEU A 74 -2.38 6.93 -20.37
N GLU A 75 -1.68 6.23 -21.26
CA GLU A 75 -2.08 6.13 -22.66
C GLU A 75 -3.44 5.45 -22.82
N GLU A 76 -3.72 4.43 -22.00
CA GLU A 76 -5.02 3.77 -22.00
C GLU A 76 -6.13 4.69 -21.51
N ASP A 77 -5.91 5.42 -20.42
CA ASP A 77 -6.87 6.41 -19.92
C ASP A 77 -7.15 7.52 -20.95
N VAL A 78 -6.12 7.99 -21.66
CA VAL A 78 -6.29 8.97 -22.76
C VAL A 78 -7.12 8.38 -23.91
N ARG A 79 -6.83 7.15 -24.35
CA ARG A 79 -7.61 6.47 -25.39
C ARG A 79 -9.09 6.33 -25.01
N VAL A 80 -9.35 5.92 -23.77
CA VAL A 80 -10.72 5.79 -23.24
C VAL A 80 -11.43 7.14 -23.26
N LEU A 81 -10.74 8.23 -22.92
CA LEU A 81 -11.29 9.58 -22.98
C LEU A 81 -11.62 10.01 -24.42
N GLU A 82 -10.73 9.76 -25.38
CA GLU A 82 -10.95 10.07 -26.80
C GLU A 82 -12.18 9.34 -27.35
N GLU A 83 -12.30 8.02 -27.09
CA GLU A 83 -13.45 7.21 -27.49
C GLU A 83 -14.77 7.71 -26.85
N ALA A 84 -14.73 8.08 -25.57
CA ALA A 84 -15.90 8.60 -24.87
C ALA A 84 -16.33 9.99 -25.35
N MET A 85 -15.38 10.79 -25.86
CA MET A 85 -15.62 12.14 -26.37
C MET A 85 -16.07 12.19 -27.84
N GLY A 86 -15.97 11.07 -28.58
CA GLY A 86 -16.56 10.93 -29.90
C GLY A 86 -15.85 11.72 -31.01
N GLU A 87 -14.52 11.63 -31.05
CA GLU A 87 -13.73 11.92 -32.27
C GLU A 87 -13.51 10.65 -33.11
#